data_AF-A0A1G6RLY4-F1
#
_entry.id   AF-A0A1G6RLY4-F1
#
_cell.length_a   1.000
_cell.length_b   1.000
_cell.length_c   1.000
_cell.angle_alpha   90.00
_cell.angle_beta   90.00
_cell.angle_gamma   90.00
#
_symmetry.space_group_name_H-M   'P 1'
#
loop_
_entity.id
_entity.type
_entity.pdbx_description
1 polymer ?
#
loop_
_entity_poly.entity_id
_entity_poly.type
_entity_poly.pdbx_seq_one_letter_code
_entity_poly.pdbx_strand_id
1 'polypeptide(L)'
;MSLSRRAYLSGAAAATLSLVLPQPALAGAQIEEPLIDSVRTALSSAIHNKAPPIPEFSNTEARLAYLRWLGAMSERLKKKLVDWPTRKEFLQTVWYESRRAGLDVSLVLGLVQVESNFRKYAVSSAGARGYMQVMPFWTRVIGDSDPAKLFHMQTNLRFGCVILRHYLDREAGDLFMTLGRYNGSRGRAPYPNAVFANQRLWAFDDRRSDSASA
;
A
#
# COMPACT_ATOMS: atom_id res chain seq x y z
N MET A 1 -52.72 -36.60 43.99
CA MET A 1 -51.33 -36.49 43.53
C MET A 1 -51.37 -36.13 42.05
N SER A 2 -50.99 -34.89 41.72
CA SER A 2 -51.17 -34.26 40.40
C SER A 2 -50.13 -34.74 39.38
N LEU A 3 -50.61 -35.18 38.21
CA LEU A 3 -49.80 -35.40 37.01
C LEU A 3 -49.48 -34.05 36.34
N SER A 4 -48.20 -33.78 36.05
CA SER A 4 -47.75 -32.62 35.29
C SER A 4 -47.11 -33.07 33.97
N ARG A 5 -47.63 -32.52 32.87
CA ARG A 5 -47.11 -32.62 31.49
C ARG A 5 -45.95 -31.64 31.29
N ARG A 6 -44.92 -32.05 30.51
CA ARG A 6 -43.99 -31.25 29.66
C ARG A 6 -42.69 -32.05 29.52
N ALA A 7 -41.97 -32.11 28.40
CA ALA A 7 -42.16 -31.70 27.02
C ALA A 7 -41.02 -32.41 26.24
N TYR A 8 -41.33 -32.97 25.07
CA TYR A 8 -40.33 -33.24 24.04
C TYR A 8 -39.77 -31.91 23.52
N LEU A 9 -38.47 -31.85 23.19
CA LEU A 9 -37.96 -31.41 21.88
C LEU A 9 -36.44 -31.14 21.90
N SER A 10 -35.74 -31.98 21.13
CA SER A 10 -34.66 -31.65 20.18
C SER A 10 -33.55 -30.67 20.62
N GLY A 11 -32.38 -31.22 20.94
CA GLY A 11 -31.11 -30.50 20.91
C GLY A 11 -30.68 -30.27 19.46
N ALA A 12 -30.86 -29.04 18.96
CA ALA A 12 -30.24 -28.57 17.73
C ALA A 12 -28.84 -28.03 18.06
N ALA A 13 -27.82 -28.67 17.50
CA ALA A 13 -26.44 -28.18 17.55
C ALA A 13 -26.33 -26.88 16.74
N ALA A 14 -26.12 -25.77 17.44
CA ALA A 14 -25.80 -24.49 16.80
C ALA A 14 -24.33 -24.50 16.37
N ALA A 15 -24.08 -24.85 15.10
CA ALA A 15 -22.80 -24.58 14.46
C ALA A 15 -22.69 -23.07 14.19
N THR A 16 -21.94 -22.36 15.03
CA THR A 16 -21.64 -20.94 14.83
C THR A 16 -20.64 -20.78 13.68
N LEU A 17 -21.15 -20.48 12.49
CA LEU A 17 -20.36 -19.97 11.37
C LEU A 17 -19.74 -18.63 11.78
N SER A 18 -18.49 -18.65 12.23
CA SER A 18 -17.74 -17.43 12.51
C SER A 18 -17.34 -16.80 11.18
N LEU A 19 -18.14 -15.83 10.73
CA LEU A 19 -17.78 -14.95 9.62
C LEU A 19 -16.55 -14.13 10.03
N VAL A 20 -15.37 -14.54 9.55
CA VAL A 20 -14.14 -13.75 9.68
C VAL A 20 -14.28 -12.53 8.76
N LEU A 21 -14.79 -11.44 9.30
CA LEU A 21 -14.74 -10.14 8.63
C LEU A 21 -13.27 -9.69 8.57
N PRO A 22 -12.79 -9.16 7.42
CA PRO A 22 -11.44 -8.64 7.31
C PRO A 22 -11.30 -7.44 8.26
N GLN A 23 -10.51 -7.60 9.32
CA GLN A 23 -10.18 -6.48 10.18
C GLN A 23 -9.33 -5.49 9.38
N PRO A 24 -9.66 -4.19 9.37
CA PRO A 24 -8.75 -3.20 8.82
C PRO A 24 -7.43 -3.33 9.58
N ALA A 25 -6.33 -3.50 8.85
CA ALA A 25 -5.01 -3.42 9.45
C ALA A 25 -4.88 -2.01 10.03
N LEU A 26 -5.01 -1.89 11.35
CA LEU A 26 -4.66 -0.66 12.05
C LEU A 26 -3.20 -0.38 11.71
N ALA A 27 -2.94 0.74 11.04
CA ALA A 27 -1.60 1.30 10.97
C ALA A 27 -1.08 1.30 12.42
N GLY A 28 -0.06 0.49 12.70
CA GLY A 28 0.52 0.43 14.03
C GLY A 28 1.09 1.81 14.37
N ALA A 29 1.35 2.05 15.64
CA ALA A 29 1.94 3.30 16.09
C ALA A 29 3.40 3.38 15.59
N GLN A 30 3.59 3.75 14.32
CA GLN A 30 4.90 4.01 13.74
C GLN A 30 5.61 5.05 14.61
N ILE A 31 6.80 4.71 15.08
CA ILE A 31 7.60 5.57 15.95
C ILE A 31 8.41 6.52 15.07
N GLU A 32 8.55 7.77 15.52
CA GLU A 32 9.46 8.74 14.89
C GLU A 32 10.91 8.25 15.08
N GLU A 33 11.59 7.96 13.98
CA GLU A 33 12.98 7.50 13.98
C GLU A 33 13.87 8.55 13.29
N PRO A 34 15.11 8.76 13.77
CA PRO A 34 16.04 9.66 13.09
C PRO A 34 16.27 9.19 11.65
N LEU A 35 15.97 10.05 10.67
CA LEU A 35 16.44 9.82 9.31
C LEU A 35 17.92 10.17 9.24
N ILE A 36 18.67 9.37 8.51
CA ILE A 36 20.00 9.76 8.06
C ILE A 36 19.87 11.01 7.18
N ASP A 37 20.83 11.92 7.28
CA ASP A 37 20.77 13.23 6.59
C ASP A 37 20.63 13.10 5.07
N SER A 38 21.19 12.03 4.48
CA SER A 38 21.02 11.74 3.06
C SER A 38 19.57 11.50 2.65
N VAL A 39 18.78 10.85 3.52
CA VAL A 39 17.35 10.63 3.29
C VAL A 39 16.59 11.94 3.42
N ARG A 40 16.95 12.78 4.41
CA ARG A 40 16.39 14.14 4.56
C ARG A 40 16.60 14.99 3.31
N THR A 41 17.84 15.06 2.79
CA THR A 41 18.18 15.83 1.59
C THR A 41 17.47 15.31 0.34
N ALA A 42 17.47 13.99 0.12
CA ALA A 42 16.77 13.38 -1.02
C ALA A 42 15.28 13.73 -0.99
N LEU A 43 14.69 13.78 0.20
CA LEU A 43 13.29 14.06 0.43
C LEU A 43 12.90 15.53 0.28
N SER A 44 13.70 16.45 0.80
CA SER A 44 13.48 17.89 0.60
C SER A 44 13.59 18.28 -0.87
N SER A 45 14.50 17.66 -1.64
CA SER A 45 14.56 17.87 -3.09
C SER A 45 13.30 17.39 -3.81
N ALA A 46 12.67 16.34 -3.28
CA ALA A 46 11.55 15.67 -3.93
C ALA A 46 10.20 16.39 -3.69
N ILE A 47 10.08 17.33 -2.76
CA ILE A 47 8.81 18.04 -2.48
C ILE A 47 8.49 19.15 -3.48
N HIS A 48 9.50 19.64 -4.20
CA HIS A 48 9.33 20.78 -5.11
C HIS A 48 8.66 20.41 -6.44
N ASN A 49 8.48 19.11 -6.74
CA ASN A 49 7.90 18.65 -8.00
C ASN A 49 6.50 18.06 -7.78
N LYS A 50 5.46 18.78 -8.24
CA LYS A 50 4.02 18.50 -7.97
C LYS A 50 3.27 17.82 -9.13
N ALA A 51 3.87 17.74 -10.32
CA ALA A 51 3.23 17.11 -11.47
C ALA A 51 3.48 15.59 -11.45
N PRO A 52 2.47 14.75 -11.76
CA PRO A 52 2.67 13.33 -11.97
C PRO A 52 3.82 13.12 -12.96
N PRO A 53 4.81 12.30 -12.60
CA PRO A 53 5.94 12.05 -13.49
C PRO A 53 5.43 11.35 -14.75
N ILE A 54 5.82 11.84 -15.92
CA ILE A 54 5.58 11.13 -17.19
C ILE A 54 6.68 10.08 -17.30
N PRO A 55 6.34 8.77 -17.37
CA PRO A 55 7.36 7.74 -17.54
C PRO A 55 8.08 7.89 -18.88
N GLU A 56 9.41 7.98 -18.84
CA GLU A 56 10.28 7.92 -20.01
C GLU A 56 10.85 6.50 -20.15
N PHE A 57 11.02 6.04 -21.39
CA PHE A 57 11.46 4.69 -21.70
C PHE A 57 12.66 4.73 -22.64
N SER A 58 13.66 3.88 -22.37
CA SER A 58 14.88 3.78 -23.18
C SER A 58 14.64 3.20 -24.57
N ASN A 59 13.59 2.39 -24.73
CA ASN A 59 13.24 1.73 -25.99
C ASN A 59 11.74 1.40 -26.08
N THR A 60 11.32 1.01 -27.27
CA THR A 60 9.92 0.65 -27.57
C THR A 60 9.44 -0.54 -26.76
N GLU A 61 10.28 -1.55 -26.53
CA GLU A 61 9.93 -2.76 -25.79
C GLU A 61 9.56 -2.43 -24.33
N ALA A 62 10.39 -1.63 -23.65
CA ALA A 62 10.13 -1.15 -22.30
C ALA A 62 8.84 -0.34 -22.21
N ARG A 63 8.55 0.48 -23.24
CA ARG A 63 7.29 1.22 -23.35
C ARG A 63 6.09 0.28 -23.50
N LEU A 64 6.19 -0.74 -24.35
CA LEU A 64 5.12 -1.73 -24.54
C LEU A 64 4.86 -2.55 -23.28
N ALA A 65 5.91 -3.01 -22.59
CA ALA A 65 5.80 -3.71 -21.31
C ALA A 65 5.09 -2.84 -20.26
N TYR A 66 5.43 -1.55 -20.19
CA TYR A 66 4.73 -0.61 -19.33
C TYR A 66 3.25 -0.43 -19.71
N LEU A 67 2.92 -0.32 -21.01
CA LEU A 67 1.54 -0.17 -21.44
C LEU A 67 0.69 -1.41 -21.15
N ARG A 68 1.25 -2.62 -21.32
CA ARG A 68 0.59 -3.88 -20.91
C ARG A 68 0.37 -3.94 -19.41
N TRP A 69 1.39 -3.59 -18.62
CA TRP A 69 1.27 -3.46 -17.17
C TRP A 69 0.18 -2.45 -16.78
N LEU A 70 0.17 -1.26 -17.39
CA LEU A 70 -0.79 -0.20 -17.12
C LEU A 70 -2.22 -0.67 -17.42
N GLY A 71 -2.44 -1.35 -18.54
CA GLY A 71 -3.73 -1.94 -18.90
C GLY A 71 -4.19 -2.98 -17.88
N ALA A 72 -3.32 -3.93 -17.53
CA ALA A 72 -3.63 -4.99 -16.58
C ALA A 72 -3.93 -4.45 -15.17
N MET A 73 -3.11 -3.53 -14.66
CA MET A 73 -3.33 -2.95 -13.33
C MET A 73 -4.54 -2.02 -13.31
N SER A 74 -4.77 -1.27 -14.40
CA SER A 74 -5.98 -0.45 -14.55
C SER A 74 -7.22 -1.32 -14.41
N GLU A 75 -7.28 -2.46 -15.08
CA GLU A 75 -8.43 -3.35 -15.02
C GLU A 75 -8.66 -3.91 -13.60
N ARG A 76 -7.58 -4.32 -12.90
CA ARG A 76 -7.67 -4.76 -11.49
C ARG A 76 -8.15 -3.66 -10.55
N LEU A 77 -7.79 -2.40 -10.82
CA LEU A 77 -8.06 -1.27 -9.95
C LEU A 77 -9.42 -0.61 -10.19
N LYS A 78 -10.12 -0.95 -11.28
CA LYS A 78 -11.36 -0.29 -11.73
C LYS A 78 -12.46 -0.16 -10.67
N LYS A 79 -12.56 -1.15 -9.77
CA LYS A 79 -13.58 -1.16 -8.71
C LYS A 79 -13.23 -0.24 -7.53
N LYS A 80 -11.95 0.12 -7.38
CA LYS A 80 -11.44 0.93 -6.26
C LYS A 80 -11.19 2.38 -6.69
N LEU A 81 -10.71 2.59 -7.92
CA LEU A 81 -10.59 3.89 -8.58
C LEU A 81 -11.39 3.84 -9.89
N VAL A 82 -12.64 4.28 -9.83
CA VAL A 82 -13.61 4.18 -10.93
C VAL A 82 -13.23 5.11 -12.09
N ASP A 83 -12.86 6.34 -11.76
CA ASP A 83 -12.48 7.36 -12.72
C ASP A 83 -11.17 6.98 -13.44
N TRP A 84 -11.21 6.92 -14.78
CA TRP A 84 -10.05 6.51 -15.58
C TRP A 84 -8.87 7.48 -15.48
N PRO A 85 -9.05 8.82 -15.60
CA PRO A 85 -7.96 9.77 -15.38
C PRO A 85 -7.28 9.57 -14.03
N THR A 86 -8.04 9.53 -12.94
CA THR A 86 -7.51 9.34 -11.58
C THR A 86 -6.74 8.01 -11.45
N ARG A 87 -7.30 6.92 -11.99
CA ARG A 87 -6.68 5.60 -11.96
C ARG A 87 -5.37 5.57 -12.77
N LYS A 88 -5.35 6.18 -13.95
CA LYS A 88 -4.16 6.28 -14.80
C LYS A 88 -3.07 7.10 -14.11
N GLU A 89 -3.41 8.27 -13.56
CA GLU A 89 -2.46 9.11 -12.82
C GLU A 89 -1.89 8.39 -11.60
N PHE A 90 -2.74 7.69 -10.84
CA PHE A 90 -2.31 6.86 -9.71
C PHE A 90 -1.30 5.79 -10.14
N LEU A 91 -1.62 5.03 -11.21
CA LEU A 91 -0.74 3.97 -11.70
C LEU A 91 0.58 4.52 -12.26
N GLN A 92 0.55 5.63 -12.99
CA GLN A 92 1.75 6.33 -13.44
C GLN A 92 2.64 6.74 -12.27
N THR A 93 2.02 7.37 -11.25
CA THR A 93 2.73 7.89 -10.10
C THR A 93 3.32 6.76 -9.26
N VAL A 94 2.54 5.72 -8.91
CA VAL A 94 3.05 4.61 -8.10
C VAL A 94 4.14 3.83 -8.82
N TRP A 95 4.03 3.65 -10.15
CA TRP A 95 5.08 3.02 -10.95
C TRP A 95 6.40 3.80 -10.86
N TYR A 96 6.34 5.11 -11.10
CA TYR A 96 7.53 5.96 -11.10
C TYR A 96 8.16 6.05 -9.70
N GLU A 97 7.36 6.32 -8.67
CA GLU A 97 7.85 6.51 -7.30
C GLU A 97 8.48 5.22 -6.76
N SER A 98 7.90 4.05 -7.08
CA SER A 98 8.47 2.75 -6.70
C SER A 98 9.81 2.50 -7.42
N ARG A 99 9.85 2.68 -8.75
CA ARG A 99 11.06 2.48 -9.56
C ARG A 99 12.20 3.40 -9.13
N ARG A 100 11.91 4.68 -8.90
CA ARG A 100 12.92 5.66 -8.45
C ARG A 100 13.48 5.30 -7.07
N ALA A 101 12.65 4.77 -6.19
CA ALA A 101 13.08 4.30 -4.87
C ALA A 101 13.71 2.89 -4.90
N GLY A 102 13.85 2.24 -6.06
CA GLY A 102 14.37 0.88 -6.15
C GLY A 102 13.49 -0.16 -5.45
N LEU A 103 12.17 0.06 -5.46
CA LEU A 103 11.16 -0.83 -4.87
C LEU A 103 10.38 -1.56 -5.95
N ASP A 104 9.96 -2.79 -5.62
CA ASP A 104 9.04 -3.54 -6.46
C ASP A 104 7.66 -2.87 -6.50
N VAL A 105 7.11 -2.64 -7.72
CA VAL A 105 5.83 -1.93 -7.89
C VAL A 105 4.66 -2.73 -7.31
N SER A 106 4.69 -4.06 -7.40
CA SER A 106 3.63 -4.91 -6.84
C SER A 106 3.65 -4.89 -5.30
N LEU A 107 4.83 -4.80 -4.68
CA LEU A 107 4.98 -4.62 -3.24
C LEU A 107 4.33 -3.32 -2.78
N VAL A 108 4.61 -2.21 -3.47
CA VAL A 108 4.04 -0.89 -3.12
C VAL A 108 2.52 -0.87 -3.32
N LEU A 109 2.00 -1.46 -4.41
CA LEU A 109 0.55 -1.63 -4.60
C LEU A 109 -0.10 -2.48 -3.51
N GLY A 110 0.56 -3.58 -3.10
CA GLY A 110 0.12 -4.43 -2.00
C GLY A 110 0.06 -3.68 -0.66
N LEU A 111 1.07 -2.87 -0.37
CA LEU A 111 1.12 -2.00 0.81
C LEU A 111 0.00 -0.96 0.77
N VAL A 112 -0.19 -0.23 -0.34
CA VAL A 112 -1.27 0.75 -0.49
C VAL A 112 -2.64 0.11 -0.28
N GLN A 113 -2.84 -1.12 -0.74
CA GLN A 113 -4.09 -1.84 -0.52
C GLN A 113 -4.34 -2.12 0.97
N VAL A 114 -3.32 -2.54 1.71
CA VAL A 114 -3.42 -2.77 3.17
C VAL A 114 -3.67 -1.45 3.92
N GLU A 115 -2.92 -0.40 3.57
CA GLU A 115 -2.91 0.87 4.31
C GLU A 115 -4.19 1.70 4.10
N SER A 116 -4.65 1.83 2.86
CA SER A 116 -5.75 2.75 2.54
C SER A 116 -6.86 2.10 1.72
N ASN A 117 -6.64 0.90 1.20
CA ASN A 117 -7.48 0.31 0.14
C ASN A 117 -7.67 1.31 -1.03
N PHE A 118 -6.60 2.03 -1.38
CA PHE A 118 -6.56 3.05 -2.44
C PHE A 118 -7.43 4.30 -2.18
N ARG A 119 -7.71 4.63 -0.92
CA ARG A 119 -8.47 5.85 -0.55
C ARG A 119 -7.52 7.03 -0.33
N LYS A 120 -7.61 8.03 -1.21
CA LYS A 120 -6.79 9.26 -1.17
C LYS A 120 -6.87 10.01 0.17
N TYR A 121 -8.05 10.06 0.78
CA TYR A 121 -8.30 10.81 2.02
C TYR A 121 -8.40 9.91 3.27
N ALA A 122 -7.78 8.73 3.24
CA ALA A 122 -7.73 7.87 4.41
C ALA A 122 -6.98 8.54 5.57
N VAL A 123 -7.57 8.47 6.77
CA VAL A 123 -6.95 8.91 8.02
C VAL A 123 -7.12 7.81 9.06
N SER A 124 -6.02 7.34 9.67
CA SER A 124 -6.09 6.39 10.79
C SER A 124 -6.38 7.07 12.13
N SER A 125 -6.72 6.28 13.14
CA SER A 125 -6.86 6.78 14.53
C SER A 125 -5.56 7.38 15.08
N ALA A 126 -4.40 6.91 14.63
CA ALA A 126 -3.09 7.46 14.97
C ALA A 126 -2.74 8.73 14.15
N GLY A 127 -3.58 9.12 13.19
CA GLY A 127 -3.40 10.32 12.37
C GLY A 127 -2.58 10.11 11.09
N ALA A 128 -2.26 8.87 10.73
CA ALA A 128 -1.60 8.55 9.46
C ALA A 128 -2.50 8.91 8.26
N ARG A 129 -1.92 9.40 7.16
CA ARG A 129 -2.69 10.02 6.06
C ARG A 129 -2.42 9.44 4.68
N GLY A 130 -3.46 9.39 3.86
CA GLY A 130 -3.39 9.12 2.43
C GLY A 130 -3.10 7.66 2.06
N TYR A 131 -2.68 7.45 0.80
CA TYR A 131 -2.55 6.13 0.17
C TYR A 131 -1.64 5.15 0.93
N MET A 132 -0.47 5.62 1.35
CA MET A 132 0.54 4.82 2.07
C MET A 132 0.56 5.09 3.58
N GLN A 133 -0.50 5.74 4.10
CA GLN A 133 -0.66 6.08 5.52
C GLN A 133 0.61 6.68 6.14
N VAL A 134 1.08 7.78 5.55
CA VAL A 134 2.27 8.48 6.03
C VAL A 134 1.91 9.26 7.28
N MET A 135 2.72 9.13 8.33
CA MET A 135 2.54 9.89 9.57
C MET A 135 2.88 11.37 9.41
N PRO A 136 2.10 12.30 9.98
CA PRO A 136 2.32 13.75 9.86
C PRO A 136 3.70 14.23 10.31
N PHE A 137 4.34 13.58 11.30
CA PHE A 137 5.66 14.03 11.75
C PHE A 137 6.72 14.02 10.64
N TRP A 138 6.54 13.17 9.63
CA TRP A 138 7.42 13.12 8.47
C TRP A 138 7.44 14.44 7.71
N THR A 139 6.36 15.23 7.68
CA THR A 139 6.36 16.52 6.97
C THR A 139 7.31 17.53 7.58
N ARG A 140 7.62 17.42 8.89
CA ARG A 140 8.63 18.25 9.57
C ARG A 140 10.05 17.90 9.15
N VAL A 141 10.28 16.61 8.95
CA VAL A 141 11.61 16.07 8.62
C VAL A 141 11.91 16.26 7.13
N ILE A 142 10.87 16.21 6.30
CA ILE A 142 10.99 15.95 4.85
C ILE A 142 10.52 17.16 4.04
N GLY A 143 9.65 18.02 4.58
CA GLY A 143 9.07 19.16 3.86
C GLY A 143 8.84 20.42 4.69
N ASP A 144 7.82 21.20 4.30
CA ASP A 144 7.47 22.48 4.91
C ASP A 144 6.49 22.34 6.09
N SER A 145 6.45 21.17 6.71
CA SER A 145 5.61 20.87 7.88
C SER A 145 4.09 20.88 7.66
N ASP A 146 3.57 21.07 6.42
CA ASP A 146 2.13 21.03 6.15
C ASP A 146 1.60 19.57 6.00
N PRO A 147 0.82 19.04 6.96
CA PRO A 147 0.30 17.68 6.90
C PRO A 147 -0.88 17.53 5.92
N ALA A 148 -1.48 18.61 5.42
CA ALA A 148 -2.52 18.53 4.39
C ALA A 148 -1.95 17.99 3.06
N LYS A 149 -0.66 18.22 2.80
CA LYS A 149 0.02 17.73 1.61
C LYS A 149 0.11 16.21 1.51
N LEU A 150 -0.03 15.50 2.64
CA LEU A 150 -0.08 14.05 2.63
C LEU A 150 -1.35 13.49 1.96
N PHE A 151 -2.33 14.34 1.63
CA PHE A 151 -3.46 13.96 0.77
C PHE A 151 -3.19 14.18 -0.72
N HIS A 152 -2.08 14.83 -1.10
CA HIS A 152 -1.66 14.90 -2.51
C HIS A 152 -1.00 13.57 -2.90
N MET A 153 -1.51 12.96 -3.98
CA MET A 153 -1.12 11.64 -4.43
C MET A 153 0.39 11.47 -4.62
N GLN A 154 1.01 12.38 -5.38
CA GLN A 154 2.45 12.32 -5.64
C GLN A 154 3.26 12.48 -4.37
N THR A 155 2.93 13.47 -3.53
CA THR A 155 3.62 13.67 -2.25
C THR A 155 3.49 12.45 -1.35
N ASN A 156 2.30 11.86 -1.24
CA ASN A 156 2.07 10.70 -0.39
C ASN A 156 2.85 9.46 -0.86
N LEU A 157 2.76 9.12 -2.16
CA LEU A 157 3.46 7.98 -2.73
C LEU A 157 4.98 8.17 -2.67
N ARG A 158 5.46 9.40 -2.87
CA ARG A 158 6.88 9.77 -2.75
C ARG A 158 7.41 9.58 -1.34
N PHE A 159 6.72 10.13 -0.35
CA PHE A 159 7.09 9.96 1.06
C PHE A 159 7.10 8.48 1.44
N GLY A 160 6.00 7.77 1.15
CA GLY A 160 5.87 6.36 1.50
C GLY A 160 6.95 5.49 0.85
N CYS A 161 7.26 5.70 -0.44
CA CYS A 161 8.33 4.96 -1.12
C CYS A 161 9.72 5.25 -0.53
N VAL A 162 10.03 6.51 -0.20
CA VAL A 162 11.34 6.82 0.38
C VAL A 162 11.47 6.30 1.81
N ILE A 163 10.42 6.42 2.63
CA ILE A 163 10.40 5.85 4.00
C ILE A 163 10.58 4.33 3.92
N LEU A 164 9.85 3.66 3.02
CA LEU A 164 9.95 2.21 2.84
C LEU A 164 11.37 1.80 2.39
N ARG A 165 11.99 2.54 1.46
CA ARG A 165 13.38 2.27 1.06
C ARG A 165 14.35 2.47 2.21
N HIS A 166 14.22 3.55 2.98
CA HIS A 166 15.05 3.80 4.14
C HIS A 166 14.99 2.64 5.15
N TYR A 167 13.78 2.12 5.42
CA TYR A 167 13.62 0.97 6.29
C TYR A 167 14.18 -0.32 5.68
N LEU A 168 14.09 -0.49 4.36
CA LEU A 168 14.71 -1.62 3.68
C LEU A 168 16.23 -1.63 3.84
N ASP A 169 16.87 -0.47 3.72
CA ASP A 169 18.31 -0.31 3.96
C ASP A 169 18.67 -0.64 5.41
N ARG A 170 17.87 -0.16 6.37
CA ARG A 170 18.10 -0.40 7.81
C ARG A 170 17.91 -1.85 8.23
N GLU A 171 17.06 -2.60 7.54
CA GLU A 171 16.83 -4.03 7.79
C GLU A 171 17.68 -4.91 6.85
N ALA A 172 18.72 -4.35 6.22
CA ALA A 172 19.65 -5.07 5.35
C ALA A 172 18.97 -5.87 4.23
N GLY A 173 17.88 -5.35 3.67
CA GLY A 173 17.12 -5.99 2.61
C GLY A 173 16.01 -6.96 3.07
N ASP A 174 15.84 -7.18 4.37
CA ASP A 174 14.77 -8.03 4.89
C ASP A 174 13.40 -7.34 4.79
N LEU A 175 12.60 -7.74 3.80
CA LEU A 175 11.27 -7.18 3.57
C LEU A 175 10.29 -7.46 4.71
N PHE A 176 10.39 -8.59 5.40
CA PHE A 176 9.50 -8.91 6.51
C PHE A 176 9.72 -7.94 7.66
N MET A 177 10.99 -7.74 8.03
CA MET A 177 11.38 -6.79 9.08
C MET A 177 11.09 -5.35 8.67
N THR A 178 11.31 -5.02 7.39
CA THR A 178 11.02 -3.70 6.81
C THR A 178 9.56 -3.32 6.93
N LEU A 179 8.66 -4.22 6.52
CA LEU A 179 7.21 -3.98 6.59
C LEU A 179 6.73 -3.89 8.03
N GLY A 180 7.25 -4.75 8.91
CA GLY A 180 6.99 -4.66 10.34
C GLY A 180 7.43 -3.30 10.91
N ARG A 181 8.61 -2.81 10.54
CA ARG A 181 9.07 -1.46 10.94
C ARG A 181 8.20 -0.36 10.36
N TYR A 182 7.83 -0.45 9.08
CA TYR A 182 6.99 0.54 8.39
C TYR A 182 5.68 0.79 9.15
N ASN A 183 5.03 -0.30 9.58
CA ASN A 183 3.80 -0.24 10.35
C ASN A 183 3.99 0.01 11.85
N GLY A 184 5.18 -0.22 12.42
CA GLY A 184 5.40 -0.19 13.87
C GLY A 184 5.13 -1.51 14.60
N SER A 185 5.03 -2.62 13.87
CA SER A 185 4.86 -3.99 14.38
C SER A 185 6.07 -4.90 14.08
N ARG A 186 7.29 -4.33 14.11
CA ARG A 186 8.55 -5.02 13.78
C ARG A 186 8.65 -6.39 14.50
N GLY A 187 8.97 -7.44 13.73
CA GLY A 187 9.05 -8.81 14.23
C GLY A 187 7.70 -9.54 14.37
N ARG A 188 6.57 -8.90 14.07
CA ARG A 188 5.24 -9.52 14.10
C ARG A 188 4.76 -9.84 12.69
N ALA A 189 4.31 -11.07 12.49
CA ALA A 189 3.90 -11.59 11.19
C ALA A 189 2.61 -11.01 10.56
N PRO A 190 1.57 -10.59 11.31
CA PRO A 190 0.27 -10.24 10.70
C PRO A 190 0.35 -9.17 9.60
N TYR A 191 1.06 -8.08 9.83
CA TYR A 191 1.13 -6.97 8.88
C TYR A 191 1.97 -7.33 7.62
N PRO A 192 3.23 -7.81 7.73
CA PRO A 192 3.98 -8.26 6.56
C PRO A 192 3.24 -9.31 5.73
N ASN A 193 2.61 -10.29 6.38
CA ASN A 193 1.84 -11.32 5.69
C ASN A 193 0.65 -10.74 4.91
N ALA A 194 -0.05 -9.75 5.48
CA ALA A 194 -1.13 -9.07 4.79
C ALA A 194 -0.62 -8.33 3.53
N VAL A 195 0.53 -7.66 3.63
CA VAL A 195 1.14 -6.96 2.48
C VAL A 195 1.58 -7.96 1.42
N PHE A 196 2.27 -9.05 1.77
CA PHE A 196 2.67 -10.08 0.82
C PHE A 196 1.48 -10.79 0.17
N ALA A 197 0.41 -11.04 0.91
CA ALA A 197 -0.82 -11.59 0.35
C ALA A 197 -1.43 -10.66 -0.70
N ASN A 198 -1.49 -9.35 -0.42
CA ASN A 198 -1.99 -8.37 -1.38
C ASN A 198 -1.03 -8.15 -2.55
N GLN A 199 0.29 -8.18 -2.34
CA GLN A 199 1.30 -8.07 -3.40
C GLN A 199 1.07 -9.09 -4.52
N ARG A 200 0.70 -10.33 -4.17
CA ARG A 200 0.41 -11.39 -5.17
C ARG A 200 -0.71 -11.01 -6.13
N LEU A 201 -1.67 -10.18 -5.70
CA LEU A 201 -2.76 -9.67 -6.54
C LEU A 201 -2.28 -8.63 -7.57
N TRP A 202 -1.10 -8.04 -7.34
CA TRP A 202 -0.50 -6.99 -8.16
C TRP A 202 0.72 -7.45 -8.95
N ALA A 203 1.13 -8.71 -8.76
CA ALA A 203 2.19 -9.31 -9.57
C ALA A 203 1.81 -9.29 -11.06
N PHE A 204 2.79 -8.97 -11.90
CA PHE A 204 2.65 -8.88 -13.35
C PHE A 204 3.85 -9.53 -14.02
N ASP A 205 3.59 -10.51 -14.88
CA ASP A 205 4.60 -11.16 -15.71
C ASP A 205 4.26 -10.88 -17.17
N ASP A 206 5.05 -10.00 -17.77
CA ASP A 206 4.85 -9.50 -19.13
C ASP A 206 4.93 -10.61 -20.18
N ARG A 207 5.74 -11.65 -19.93
CA ARG A 207 5.93 -12.78 -20.86
C ARG A 207 4.73 -13.72 -20.90
N ARG A 208 3.96 -13.79 -19.80
CA ARG A 208 2.73 -14.59 -19.77
C ARG A 208 1.58 -13.93 -20.51
N SER A 209 1.55 -12.59 -20.57
CA SER A 209 0.50 -11.89 -21.32
C SER A 209 0.52 -12.22 -22.81
N ASP A 210 1.70 -12.38 -23.42
CA ASP A 210 1.83 -12.67 -24.84
C ASP A 210 1.27 -14.08 -25.20
N SER A 211 1.41 -15.06 -24.30
CA SER A 211 0.91 -16.42 -24.49
C SER A 211 -0.61 -16.59 -24.30
N ALA A 212 -1.29 -15.64 -23.66
CA ALA A 212 -2.74 -15.69 -23.43
C ALA A 212 -3.56 -15.06 -24.58
N SER A 213 -2.86 -14.41 -25.52
CA SER A 213 -3.41 -13.73 -26.70
C SER A 213 -3.12 -14.44 -28.02
N ALA A 214 -2.52 -15.63 -27.97
CA ALA A 214 -2.31 -16.53 -29.11
C ALA A 214 -3.26 -17.73 -28.99
#